data_AF-A0A9E1HKV7-F1
#
_entry.id   AF-A0A9E1HKV7-F1
#
_cell.length_a   1.000
_cell.length_b   1.000
_cell.length_c   1.000
_cell.angle_alpha   90.00
_cell.angle_beta   90.00
_cell.angle_gamma   90.00
#
_symmetry.space_group_name_H-M   'P 1'
#
loop_
_entity.id
_entity.type
_entity.pdbx_description
1 polymer ?
#
loop_
_entity_poly.entity_id
_entity_poly.type
_entity_poly.pdbx_seq_one_letter_code
_entity_poly.pdbx_strand_id
1 'polypeptide(L)'
;NDGYCAMKTVVQKEITVTKGKCGDISFDDLKGLRKEIETQNAANMVTMTLSGIPVKKIIGTKANANNIKNHVWFSGIMWQVIETSDKGVKLISEDSLTSIPYGTTNDWNSSWVRKWLNTDILKTAMKDNFSMLSSGNFCLDAHSTDVTQVAYTIGGEARKKITNFTPHTACTNISTDKVGLMTFEDYVYALDGTVNGTVGGSFLDKDEMEWTLTPTGESNKVWHTYYMNPSHLEKDWYNTKEHGKGVRPVIYLDNSVFLTGGTGTKADPYMIFGDELGTSGESINKQNPGEYVYLTEKNPYTNTTKQEKFRIVQVESNGTTKLERADVLRSLPTTISSGGGYYVQYYSDTRDASNTNWCAYSGGTYYTSGCTGHNYFRPTEGTGAFEKDKGMNIAYFLNNASNSYKSWLQNQSVLTTYNYDLPVFRYNGDYSIALDRSKDTTGQSAYQNNTYDGASNVLIALPQAGAFLSGNDINTNYWYINRAAGSPSSASGIDRGGVSSPYHTSHSTLEVRPVLHLKSDIKIKSGNGTPSSPYVVE
;
A
#
# COMPACT_ATOMS: atom_id res chain seq x y z
N ASN A 1 -40.60 -28.36 4.29
CA ASN A 1 -40.46 -27.80 5.64
C ASN A 1 -39.16 -28.28 6.29
N ASP A 2 -37.95 -27.91 5.91
CA ASP A 2 -37.36 -27.18 4.78
C ASP A 2 -35.94 -27.76 4.68
N GLY A 3 -35.66 -28.55 3.65
CA GLY A 3 -34.74 -28.11 2.60
C GLY A 3 -33.27 -28.44 2.89
N TYR A 4 -32.93 -29.72 3.12
CA TYR A 4 -31.54 -30.19 3.12
C TYR A 4 -31.24 -30.80 1.74
N CYS A 5 -30.40 -30.14 0.95
CA CYS A 5 -29.84 -30.74 -0.26
C CYS A 5 -28.43 -31.25 0.05
N ALA A 6 -28.27 -32.58 0.08
CA ALA A 6 -26.99 -33.22 -0.12
C ALA A 6 -26.74 -33.30 -1.63
N MET A 7 -25.83 -32.49 -2.16
CA MET A 7 -25.35 -32.66 -3.53
C MET A 7 -24.28 -33.76 -3.57
N LYS A 8 -24.51 -34.75 -4.43
CA LYS A 8 -23.70 -35.96 -4.57
C LYS A 8 -22.74 -35.82 -5.77
N THR A 9 -21.47 -35.54 -5.46
CA THR A 9 -20.17 -35.91 -6.10
C THR A 9 -20.03 -35.93 -7.65
N VAL A 10 -18.93 -35.42 -8.26
CA VAL A 10 -17.59 -36.05 -8.35
C VAL A 10 -16.44 -35.03 -8.65
N VAL A 11 -15.41 -35.03 -7.76
CA VAL A 11 -13.94 -34.84 -7.92
C VAL A 11 -13.36 -33.54 -8.49
N GLN A 12 -13.09 -32.54 -7.63
CA GLN A 12 -11.76 -32.24 -7.06
C GLN A 12 -11.97 -31.24 -5.90
N LYS A 13 -11.59 -31.66 -4.68
CA LYS A 13 -11.77 -30.98 -3.37
C LYS A 13 -13.23 -30.93 -2.87
N GLU A 14 -13.48 -31.61 -1.76
CA GLU A 14 -14.74 -31.57 -1.01
C GLU A 14 -15.05 -30.12 -0.58
N ILE A 15 -16.07 -29.51 -1.17
CA ILE A 15 -16.62 -28.24 -0.72
C ILE A 15 -17.64 -28.56 0.38
N THR A 16 -17.28 -28.28 1.64
CA THR A 16 -18.26 -28.23 2.72
C THR A 16 -18.92 -26.86 2.64
N VAL A 17 -20.14 -26.79 2.09
CA VAL A 17 -20.92 -25.54 2.06
C VAL A 17 -21.41 -25.24 3.48
N THR A 18 -20.86 -24.20 4.10
CA THR A 18 -21.37 -23.67 5.37
C THR A 18 -22.65 -22.87 5.13
N LYS A 19 -23.59 -22.94 6.08
CA LYS A 19 -24.99 -22.47 5.95
C LYS A 19 -25.14 -21.00 5.50
N GLY A 20 -25.43 -20.81 4.21
CA GLY A 20 -26.17 -19.66 3.65
C GLY A 20 -27.52 -20.12 3.12
N LYS A 21 -28.51 -19.22 2.99
CA LYS A 21 -29.85 -19.55 2.46
C LYS A 21 -29.74 -20.15 1.06
N CYS A 22 -29.96 -21.47 0.95
CA CYS A 22 -30.10 -22.16 -0.32
C CYS A 22 -31.44 -21.78 -0.98
N GLY A 23 -31.37 -20.91 -1.96
CA GLY A 23 -32.44 -20.61 -2.91
C GLY A 23 -31.85 -19.74 -4.02
N ASP A 24 -31.80 -20.26 -5.23
CA ASP A 24 -31.61 -19.54 -6.51
C ASP A 24 -30.20 -19.43 -7.11
N ILE A 25 -29.22 -20.25 -6.72
CA ILE A 25 -27.99 -20.40 -7.54
C ILE A 25 -27.98 -21.80 -8.14
N SER A 26 -28.36 -21.92 -9.42
CA SER A 26 -28.10 -23.13 -10.19
C SER A 26 -26.63 -23.15 -10.63
N PHE A 27 -26.08 -24.33 -10.90
CA PHE A 27 -24.71 -24.42 -11.45
C PHE A 27 -24.58 -23.69 -12.80
N ASP A 28 -25.68 -23.57 -13.54
CA ASP A 28 -25.75 -22.81 -14.79
C ASP A 28 -25.62 -21.30 -14.57
N ASP A 29 -25.92 -20.80 -13.36
CA ASP A 29 -25.78 -19.39 -12.97
C ASP A 29 -24.35 -19.05 -12.53
N LEU A 30 -23.54 -20.06 -12.15
CA LEU A 30 -22.14 -19.87 -11.74
C LEU A 30 -21.24 -19.71 -12.97
N LYS A 31 -21.16 -18.49 -13.47
CA LYS A 31 -20.17 -18.13 -14.50
C LYS A 31 -18.76 -18.09 -13.88
N GLY A 32 -17.80 -18.71 -14.56
CA GLY A 32 -16.38 -18.59 -14.19
C GLY A 32 -15.83 -17.20 -14.50
N LEU A 33 -14.98 -16.66 -13.62
CA LEU A 33 -14.42 -15.30 -13.73
C LEU A 33 -13.82 -15.04 -15.12
N ARG A 34 -13.00 -15.97 -15.64
CA ARG A 34 -12.40 -15.88 -16.97
C ARG A 34 -13.43 -15.67 -18.07
N LYS A 35 -14.51 -16.47 -18.08
CA LYS A 35 -15.54 -16.41 -19.13
C LYS A 35 -16.24 -15.07 -19.13
N GLU A 36 -16.58 -14.55 -17.95
CA GLU A 36 -17.24 -13.26 -17.82
C GLU A 36 -16.31 -12.12 -18.26
N ILE A 37 -15.05 -12.15 -17.84
CA ILE A 37 -14.03 -11.18 -18.24
C ILE A 37 -13.85 -11.15 -19.77
N GLU A 38 -13.68 -12.30 -20.41
CA GLU A 38 -13.55 -12.43 -21.87
C GLU A 38 -14.79 -11.96 -22.64
N THR A 39 -15.98 -12.18 -22.07
CA THR A 39 -17.23 -11.77 -22.70
C THR A 39 -17.45 -10.26 -22.60
N GLN A 40 -17.30 -9.69 -21.39
CA GLN A 40 -17.61 -8.28 -21.12
C GLN A 40 -16.55 -7.32 -21.67
N ASN A 41 -15.31 -7.78 -21.85
CA ASN A 41 -14.19 -6.97 -22.31
C ASN A 41 -13.71 -7.38 -23.71
N ALA A 42 -14.53 -8.04 -24.53
CA ALA A 42 -14.13 -8.50 -25.86
C ALA A 42 -13.55 -7.39 -26.75
N ALA A 43 -14.04 -6.15 -26.62
CA ALA A 43 -13.52 -4.98 -27.34
C ALA A 43 -12.21 -4.41 -26.76
N ASN A 44 -11.87 -4.79 -25.52
CA ASN A 44 -10.70 -4.35 -24.77
C ASN A 44 -9.70 -5.50 -24.59
N MET A 45 -9.73 -6.50 -25.46
CA MET A 45 -8.80 -7.63 -25.39
C MET A 45 -8.04 -7.86 -26.68
N VAL A 46 -6.77 -8.23 -26.51
CA VAL A 46 -5.89 -8.64 -27.60
C VAL A 46 -5.26 -9.98 -27.25
N THR A 47 -5.31 -10.91 -28.20
CA THR A 47 -4.56 -12.17 -28.10
C THR A 47 -3.13 -11.94 -28.57
N MET A 48 -2.16 -12.35 -27.77
CA MET A 48 -0.75 -12.24 -28.10
C MET A 48 0.04 -13.41 -27.51
N THR A 49 1.31 -13.52 -27.89
CA THR A 49 2.23 -14.51 -27.36
C THR A 49 3.25 -13.80 -26.48
N LEU A 50 3.21 -14.05 -25.18
CA LEU A 50 4.19 -13.55 -24.22
C LEU A 50 5.12 -14.68 -23.83
N SER A 51 6.41 -14.53 -24.12
CA SER A 51 7.42 -15.54 -23.79
C SER A 51 7.04 -16.96 -24.26
N GLY A 52 6.47 -17.06 -25.46
CA GLY A 52 6.03 -18.32 -26.07
C GLY A 52 4.68 -18.85 -25.58
N ILE A 53 3.99 -18.14 -24.68
CA ILE A 53 2.70 -18.54 -24.12
C ILE A 53 1.57 -17.68 -24.74
N PRO A 54 0.55 -18.29 -25.35
CA PRO A 54 -0.61 -17.55 -25.85
C PRO A 54 -1.47 -17.06 -24.67
N VAL A 55 -1.73 -15.76 -24.65
CA VAL A 55 -2.52 -15.10 -23.60
C VAL A 55 -3.46 -14.06 -24.21
N LYS A 56 -4.55 -13.75 -23.49
CA LYS A 56 -5.40 -12.61 -23.81
C LYS A 56 -5.11 -11.49 -22.81
N LYS A 57 -4.60 -10.37 -23.28
CA LYS A 57 -4.36 -9.18 -22.47
C LYS A 57 -5.58 -8.27 -22.49
N ILE A 58 -5.87 -7.68 -21.34
CA ILE A 58 -6.77 -6.53 -21.28
C ILE A 58 -5.97 -5.29 -21.67
N ILE A 59 -6.55 -4.48 -22.55
CA ILE A 59 -5.96 -3.23 -23.05
C ILE A 59 -6.89 -2.05 -22.80
N GLY A 60 -6.31 -0.89 -22.52
CA GLY A 60 -7.05 0.34 -22.37
C GLY A 60 -6.21 1.51 -21.86
N THR A 61 -6.79 2.70 -21.99
CA THR A 61 -6.21 3.96 -21.55
C THR A 61 -6.56 4.26 -20.09
N LYS A 62 -5.78 5.12 -19.42
CA LYS A 62 -6.14 5.66 -18.09
C LYS A 62 -7.53 6.34 -18.09
N ALA A 63 -7.89 6.99 -19.19
CA ALA A 63 -9.18 7.68 -19.35
C ALA A 63 -10.39 6.75 -19.45
N ASN A 64 -10.22 5.56 -20.06
CA ASN A 64 -11.30 4.58 -20.22
C ASN A 64 -11.32 3.49 -19.13
N ALA A 65 -10.39 3.54 -18.16
CA ALA A 65 -10.25 2.53 -17.10
C ALA A 65 -11.57 2.22 -16.36
N ASN A 66 -12.43 3.22 -16.14
CA ASN A 66 -13.73 3.04 -15.48
C ASN A 66 -14.75 2.24 -16.33
N ASN A 67 -14.55 2.15 -17.64
CA ASN A 67 -15.42 1.39 -18.55
C ASN A 67 -14.98 -0.07 -18.69
N ILE A 68 -13.73 -0.39 -18.34
CA ILE A 68 -13.19 -1.74 -18.38
C ILE A 68 -13.78 -2.53 -17.21
N LYS A 69 -14.40 -3.67 -17.52
CA LYS A 69 -15.03 -4.57 -16.54
C LYS A 69 -14.00 -5.57 -16.03
N ASN A 70 -12.95 -5.09 -15.38
CA ASN A 70 -11.82 -5.92 -14.92
C ASN A 70 -11.56 -5.84 -13.41
N HIS A 71 -12.45 -5.26 -12.62
CA HIS A 71 -12.25 -5.12 -11.19
C HIS A 71 -12.79 -6.33 -10.44
N VAL A 72 -12.00 -6.84 -9.49
CA VAL A 72 -12.32 -8.00 -8.65
C VAL A 72 -12.04 -7.63 -7.20
N TRP A 73 -13.03 -7.81 -6.32
CA TRP A 73 -12.81 -7.68 -4.89
C TRP A 73 -12.49 -9.06 -4.34
N PHE A 74 -11.28 -9.19 -3.78
CA PHE A 74 -10.80 -10.46 -3.28
C PHE A 74 -9.87 -10.27 -2.10
N SER A 75 -10.17 -10.95 -1.00
CA SER A 75 -9.40 -10.97 0.24
C SER A 75 -9.15 -9.58 0.80
N GLY A 76 -10.18 -8.74 0.82
CA GLY A 76 -10.11 -7.36 1.30
C GLY A 76 -9.35 -6.40 0.39
N ILE A 77 -8.88 -6.85 -0.78
CA ILE A 77 -8.10 -6.03 -1.73
C ILE A 77 -8.90 -5.88 -3.02
N MET A 78 -8.85 -4.66 -3.59
CA MET A 78 -9.33 -4.43 -4.95
C MET A 78 -8.23 -4.85 -5.94
N TRP A 79 -8.58 -5.68 -6.90
CA TRP A 79 -7.70 -6.19 -7.95
C TRP A 79 -8.22 -5.78 -9.33
N GLN A 80 -7.31 -5.72 -10.29
CA GLN A 80 -7.60 -5.53 -11.71
C GLN A 80 -7.09 -6.73 -12.50
N VAL A 81 -7.93 -7.33 -13.33
CA VAL A 81 -7.52 -8.35 -14.28
C VAL A 81 -6.68 -7.68 -15.37
N ILE A 82 -5.55 -8.29 -15.71
CA ILE A 82 -4.63 -7.83 -16.77
C ILE A 82 -4.46 -8.86 -17.87
N GLU A 83 -4.72 -10.14 -17.57
CA GLU A 83 -4.54 -11.24 -18.50
C GLU A 83 -5.48 -12.40 -18.18
N THR A 84 -5.97 -13.06 -19.21
CA THR A 84 -6.58 -14.40 -19.11
C THR A 84 -5.83 -15.39 -19.98
N SER A 85 -5.74 -16.63 -19.51
CA SER A 85 -5.18 -17.75 -20.26
C SER A 85 -5.91 -19.05 -19.92
N ASP A 86 -5.53 -20.13 -20.61
CA ASP A 86 -5.91 -21.49 -20.24
C ASP A 86 -5.43 -21.92 -18.84
N LYS A 87 -4.46 -21.21 -18.25
CA LYS A 87 -3.93 -21.46 -16.91
C LYS A 87 -4.58 -20.67 -15.79
N GLY A 88 -5.34 -19.63 -16.10
CA GLY A 88 -5.99 -18.83 -15.06
C GLY A 88 -6.27 -17.39 -15.48
N VAL A 89 -6.63 -16.61 -14.47
CA VAL A 89 -6.81 -15.16 -14.55
C VAL A 89 -5.67 -14.50 -13.77
N LYS A 90 -4.90 -13.63 -14.42
CA LYS A 90 -3.82 -12.86 -13.79
C LYS A 90 -4.38 -11.52 -13.33
N LEU A 91 -4.15 -11.19 -12.08
CA LEU A 91 -4.63 -9.96 -11.46
C LEU A 91 -3.47 -9.18 -10.85
N ILE A 92 -3.58 -7.86 -10.89
CA ILE A 92 -2.70 -6.92 -10.18
C ILE A 92 -3.54 -6.20 -9.13
N SER A 93 -2.99 -5.93 -7.93
CA SER A 93 -3.72 -5.11 -6.96
C SER A 93 -3.99 -3.73 -7.58
N GLU A 94 -5.09 -3.07 -7.23
CA GLU A 94 -5.37 -1.75 -7.81
C GLU A 94 -4.33 -0.73 -7.37
N ASP A 95 -3.92 -0.74 -6.11
CA ASP A 95 -2.91 0.17 -5.55
C ASP A 95 -1.74 -0.62 -4.97
N SER A 96 -0.59 0.03 -4.78
CA SER A 96 0.51 -0.52 -4.00
C SER A 96 0.06 -0.85 -2.58
N LEU A 97 0.55 -1.97 -2.03
CA LEU A 97 0.21 -2.37 -0.66
C LEU A 97 1.26 -1.91 0.37
N THR A 98 2.49 -1.69 -0.08
CA THR A 98 3.59 -1.13 0.73
C THR A 98 4.60 -0.41 -0.18
N SER A 99 5.55 0.32 0.41
CA SER A 99 6.72 0.87 -0.29
C SER A 99 8.00 0.45 0.41
N ILE A 100 8.75 -0.47 -0.20
CA ILE A 100 10.00 -1.02 0.33
C ILE A 100 11.07 -1.11 -0.77
N PRO A 101 12.38 -1.09 -0.41
CA PRO A 101 13.42 -1.29 -1.40
C PRO A 101 13.34 -2.71 -1.96
N TYR A 102 13.79 -2.87 -3.20
CA TYR A 102 13.73 -4.16 -3.90
C TYR A 102 14.65 -5.21 -3.27
N GLY A 103 15.89 -4.83 -2.95
CA GLY A 103 16.90 -5.75 -2.42
C GLY A 103 18.32 -5.23 -2.58
N THR A 104 19.30 -5.89 -1.93
CA THR A 104 20.73 -5.58 -2.12
C THR A 104 21.18 -5.73 -3.56
N THR A 105 20.50 -6.59 -4.32
CA THR A 105 20.66 -6.79 -5.76
C THR A 105 19.31 -6.71 -6.48
N ASN A 106 19.33 -6.83 -7.80
CA ASN A 106 18.15 -6.94 -8.65
C ASN A 106 17.71 -8.40 -8.90
N ASP A 107 18.24 -9.38 -8.15
CA ASP A 107 17.78 -10.77 -8.22
C ASP A 107 16.45 -10.92 -7.48
N TRP A 108 15.40 -11.35 -8.19
CA TRP A 108 14.07 -11.59 -7.63
C TRP A 108 14.10 -12.63 -6.51
N ASN A 109 14.86 -13.71 -6.68
CA ASN A 109 14.80 -14.86 -5.77
C ASN A 109 15.27 -14.51 -4.35
N SER A 110 16.28 -13.64 -4.25
CA SER A 110 16.81 -13.10 -3.00
C SER A 110 16.23 -11.72 -2.62
N SER A 111 15.31 -11.18 -3.42
CA SER A 111 14.75 -9.84 -3.19
C SER A 111 13.92 -9.75 -1.92
N TRP A 112 13.97 -8.58 -1.31
CA TRP A 112 13.14 -8.20 -0.17
C TRP A 112 11.67 -8.11 -0.55
N VAL A 113 11.37 -7.71 -1.79
CA VAL A 113 10.00 -7.63 -2.28
C VAL A 113 9.39 -9.02 -2.45
N ARG A 114 10.10 -9.98 -3.07
CA ARG A 114 9.64 -11.37 -3.15
C ARG A 114 9.40 -11.95 -1.76
N LYS A 115 10.34 -11.71 -0.84
CA LYS A 115 10.21 -12.11 0.57
C LYS A 115 8.94 -11.49 1.15
N TRP A 116 8.70 -10.19 1.06
CA TRP A 116 7.48 -9.55 1.55
C TRP A 116 6.18 -10.16 0.98
N LEU A 117 6.16 -10.42 -0.34
CA LEU A 117 5.00 -10.94 -1.07
C LEU A 117 4.68 -12.41 -0.77
N ASN A 118 5.70 -13.24 -0.57
CA ASN A 118 5.55 -14.69 -0.42
C ASN A 118 5.90 -15.20 1.00
N THR A 119 6.18 -14.31 1.95
CA THR A 119 6.30 -14.64 3.38
C THR A 119 5.00 -14.38 4.13
N ASP A 120 5.06 -14.44 5.46
CA ASP A 120 3.91 -14.37 6.35
C ASP A 120 3.13 -13.06 6.24
N ILE A 121 3.68 -11.93 5.78
CA ILE A 121 2.91 -10.66 5.81
C ILE A 121 1.68 -10.72 4.90
N LEU A 122 1.86 -10.90 3.60
CA LEU A 122 0.74 -10.96 2.67
C LEU A 122 -0.06 -12.27 2.86
N LYS A 123 0.63 -13.37 3.16
CA LYS A 123 -0.01 -14.65 3.43
C LYS A 123 -0.94 -14.59 4.65
N THR A 124 -0.52 -14.00 5.76
CA THR A 124 -1.35 -13.79 6.96
C THR A 124 -2.46 -12.79 6.69
N ALA A 125 -2.19 -11.73 5.91
CA ALA A 125 -3.22 -10.77 5.53
C ALA A 125 -4.33 -11.44 4.71
N MET A 126 -3.99 -12.34 3.79
CA MET A 126 -4.95 -13.06 2.96
C MET A 126 -5.58 -14.28 3.64
N LYS A 127 -5.13 -14.68 4.83
CA LYS A 127 -5.69 -15.81 5.60
C LYS A 127 -5.90 -17.07 4.72
N ASP A 128 -7.10 -17.66 4.76
CA ASP A 128 -7.46 -18.87 4.03
C ASP A 128 -7.54 -18.63 2.51
N ASN A 129 -7.79 -17.39 2.07
CA ASN A 129 -7.87 -17.01 0.66
C ASN A 129 -6.52 -17.17 -0.07
N PHE A 130 -5.39 -17.14 0.64
CA PHE A 130 -4.08 -17.40 0.03
C PHE A 130 -3.99 -18.81 -0.59
N SER A 131 -4.79 -19.76 -0.09
CA SER A 131 -4.86 -21.12 -0.63
C SER A 131 -5.57 -21.19 -1.99
N MET A 132 -6.35 -20.17 -2.35
CA MET A 132 -7.06 -20.06 -3.64
C MET A 132 -6.14 -19.54 -4.77
N LEU A 133 -4.93 -19.08 -4.44
CA LEU A 133 -3.94 -18.66 -5.41
C LEU A 133 -3.24 -19.85 -6.06
N SER A 134 -3.12 -19.80 -7.39
CA SER A 134 -2.29 -20.69 -8.18
C SER A 134 -0.85 -20.17 -8.24
N SER A 135 0.13 -21.07 -8.33
CA SER A 135 1.50 -20.67 -8.63
C SER A 135 1.57 -20.12 -10.07
N GLY A 136 2.04 -18.89 -10.19
CA GLY A 136 2.26 -18.21 -11.46
C GLY A 136 3.67 -18.44 -11.99
N ASN A 137 3.79 -18.51 -13.31
CA ASN A 137 5.10 -18.44 -13.97
C ASN A 137 5.40 -16.96 -14.26
N PHE A 138 6.37 -16.41 -13.55
CA PHE A 138 6.83 -15.04 -13.74
C PHE A 138 8.16 -15.04 -14.50
N CYS A 139 8.19 -14.37 -15.65
CA CYS A 139 9.40 -14.29 -16.45
C CYS A 139 10.40 -13.30 -15.85
N LEU A 140 11.62 -13.77 -15.60
CA LEU A 140 12.73 -13.02 -15.01
C LEU A 140 13.80 -12.63 -16.04
N ASP A 141 13.60 -12.95 -17.32
CA ASP A 141 14.53 -12.57 -18.38
C ASP A 141 14.62 -11.05 -18.47
N ALA A 142 15.84 -10.55 -18.65
CA ALA A 142 16.12 -9.13 -18.64
C ALA A 142 15.91 -8.51 -20.03
N HIS A 143 15.21 -7.38 -20.07
CA HIS A 143 15.19 -6.51 -21.23
C HIS A 143 16.34 -5.51 -21.14
N SER A 144 17.45 -5.81 -21.84
CA SER A 144 18.74 -5.10 -21.72
C SER A 144 19.16 -4.37 -22.99
N THR A 145 19.36 -5.10 -24.09
CA THR A 145 19.77 -4.57 -25.41
C THR A 145 18.63 -4.49 -26.42
N ASP A 146 17.49 -5.07 -26.08
CA ASP A 146 16.29 -5.17 -26.89
C ASP A 146 15.35 -3.99 -26.71
N VAL A 147 15.67 -3.01 -25.86
CA VAL A 147 14.84 -1.82 -25.59
C VAL A 147 15.42 -0.58 -26.29
N THR A 148 14.60 0.10 -27.06
CA THR A 148 14.90 1.44 -27.61
C THR A 148 14.34 2.52 -26.70
N GLN A 149 15.16 3.53 -26.39
CA GLN A 149 14.80 4.64 -25.51
C GLN A 149 15.08 5.99 -26.16
N VAL A 150 14.26 6.99 -25.84
CA VAL A 150 14.48 8.38 -26.25
C VAL A 150 14.76 9.25 -25.04
N ALA A 151 15.70 10.19 -25.19
CA ALA A 151 15.99 11.17 -24.17
C ALA A 151 14.85 12.18 -24.06
N TYR A 152 14.55 12.61 -22.84
CA TYR A 152 13.65 13.73 -22.56
C TYR A 152 14.13 14.48 -21.32
N THR A 153 13.59 15.68 -21.09
CA THR A 153 13.96 16.50 -19.94
C THR A 153 12.74 16.83 -19.10
N ILE A 154 12.86 16.70 -17.79
CA ILE A 154 11.85 17.13 -16.82
C ILE A 154 12.55 17.75 -15.62
N GLY A 155 12.12 18.93 -15.21
CA GLY A 155 12.75 19.65 -14.10
C GLY A 155 14.24 19.96 -14.32
N GLY A 156 14.72 19.99 -15.57
CA GLY A 156 16.14 20.17 -15.89
C GLY A 156 16.97 18.87 -15.88
N GLU A 157 16.38 17.73 -15.52
CA GLU A 157 17.06 16.44 -15.52
C GLU A 157 16.85 15.71 -16.85
N ALA A 158 17.95 15.21 -17.43
CA ALA A 158 17.91 14.38 -18.62
C ALA A 158 17.56 12.93 -18.25
N ARG A 159 16.50 12.41 -18.86
CA ARG A 159 15.91 11.09 -18.58
C ARG A 159 15.67 10.32 -19.85
N LYS A 160 15.28 9.05 -19.73
CA LYS A 160 15.04 8.16 -20.87
C LYS A 160 13.74 7.41 -20.68
N LYS A 161 12.91 7.42 -21.71
CA LYS A 161 11.65 6.66 -21.76
C LYS A 161 11.67 5.68 -22.92
N ILE A 162 10.97 4.58 -22.76
CA ILE A 162 10.91 3.50 -23.74
C ILE A 162 10.05 3.92 -24.93
N THR A 163 10.50 3.57 -26.13
CA THR A 163 9.74 3.78 -27.38
C THR A 163 9.51 2.54 -28.22
N ASN A 164 10.30 1.49 -27.99
CA ASN A 164 10.15 0.20 -28.64
C ASN A 164 10.90 -0.88 -27.85
N PHE A 165 10.53 -2.15 -28.01
CA PHE A 165 11.36 -3.27 -27.57
C PHE A 165 11.18 -4.52 -28.44
N THR A 166 12.10 -5.48 -28.36
CA THR A 166 11.95 -6.80 -29.00
C THR A 166 11.50 -7.84 -27.96
N PRO A 167 10.30 -8.44 -28.11
CA PRO A 167 9.79 -9.40 -27.14
C PRO A 167 10.63 -10.68 -27.07
N HIS A 168 10.66 -11.33 -25.91
CA HIS A 168 11.29 -12.64 -25.77
C HIS A 168 10.43 -13.71 -26.46
N THR A 169 11.05 -14.54 -27.29
CA THR A 169 10.34 -15.66 -27.95
C THR A 169 9.98 -16.78 -26.97
N ALA A 170 10.76 -16.93 -25.91
CA ALA A 170 10.53 -17.85 -24.80
C ALA A 170 11.21 -17.27 -23.55
N CYS A 171 10.63 -17.52 -22.38
CA CYS A 171 11.28 -17.17 -21.12
C CYS A 171 12.20 -18.30 -20.65
N THR A 172 13.46 -17.97 -20.38
CA THR A 172 14.49 -18.92 -19.97
C THR A 172 14.69 -18.96 -18.45
N ASN A 173 14.45 -17.85 -17.76
CA ASN A 173 14.48 -17.74 -16.31
C ASN A 173 13.08 -17.47 -15.76
N ILE A 174 12.52 -18.43 -15.02
CA ILE A 174 11.14 -18.37 -14.54
C ILE A 174 11.12 -18.53 -13.02
N SER A 175 10.38 -17.65 -12.33
CA SER A 175 9.96 -17.91 -10.95
C SER A 175 8.58 -18.55 -10.90
N THR A 176 8.41 -19.57 -10.06
CA THR A 176 7.13 -20.23 -9.78
C THR A 176 6.61 -19.84 -8.41
N ASP A 177 6.25 -18.56 -8.24
CA ASP A 177 5.72 -18.02 -6.99
C ASP A 177 4.19 -17.89 -7.04
N LYS A 178 3.53 -17.85 -5.89
CA LYS A 178 2.08 -17.54 -5.82
C LYS A 178 1.80 -16.07 -6.05
N VAL A 179 2.74 -15.22 -5.67
CA VAL A 179 2.64 -13.77 -5.78
C VAL A 179 3.91 -13.22 -6.40
N GLY A 180 3.77 -12.42 -7.44
CA GLY A 180 4.86 -11.71 -8.09
C GLY A 180 4.59 -10.21 -8.17
N LEU A 181 5.26 -9.56 -9.11
CA LEU A 181 5.00 -8.19 -9.54
C LEU A 181 4.62 -8.18 -11.02
N MET A 182 4.14 -7.02 -11.47
CA MET A 182 3.95 -6.73 -12.89
C MET A 182 5.28 -6.92 -13.64
N THR A 183 5.25 -7.62 -14.78
CA THR A 183 6.42 -7.70 -15.66
C THR A 183 6.50 -6.47 -16.55
N PHE A 184 7.65 -6.28 -17.19
CA PHE A 184 7.80 -5.30 -18.26
C PHE A 184 6.73 -5.45 -19.34
N GLU A 185 6.53 -6.68 -19.84
CA GLU A 185 5.55 -6.98 -20.90
C GLU A 185 4.10 -6.72 -20.45
N ASP A 186 3.77 -6.97 -19.18
CA ASP A 186 2.44 -6.65 -18.63
C ASP A 186 2.12 -5.16 -18.80
N TYR A 187 3.09 -4.28 -18.56
CA TYR A 187 2.90 -2.84 -18.63
C TYR A 187 2.91 -2.32 -20.07
N VAL A 188 3.90 -2.71 -20.88
CA VAL A 188 4.06 -2.15 -22.24
C VAL A 188 2.89 -2.48 -23.15
N TYR A 189 2.26 -3.64 -22.98
CA TYR A 189 1.12 -4.06 -23.80
C TYR A 189 -0.23 -3.56 -23.29
N ALA A 190 -0.31 -2.99 -22.08
CA ALA A 190 -1.57 -2.64 -21.43
C ALA A 190 -2.35 -1.52 -22.11
N LEU A 191 -1.70 -0.69 -22.95
CA LEU A 191 -2.37 0.42 -23.62
C LEU A 191 -3.24 -0.08 -24.79
N ASP A 192 -2.60 -0.76 -25.76
CA ASP A 192 -3.24 -1.15 -27.03
C ASP A 192 -2.73 -2.49 -27.58
N GLY A 193 -1.94 -3.24 -26.82
CA GLY A 193 -1.35 -4.51 -27.25
C GLY A 193 -0.17 -4.36 -28.22
N THR A 194 0.36 -3.16 -28.41
CA THR A 194 1.54 -2.88 -29.23
C THR A 194 2.58 -2.06 -28.47
N VAL A 195 3.78 -1.88 -29.04
CA VAL A 195 4.80 -0.96 -28.50
C VAL A 195 5.26 0.01 -29.58
N ASN A 196 4.35 0.89 -29.99
CA ASN A 196 4.66 1.96 -30.94
C ASN A 196 4.64 3.33 -30.25
N GLY A 197 5.81 3.93 -30.06
CA GLY A 197 5.93 5.26 -29.47
C GLY A 197 6.06 5.22 -27.95
N THR A 198 5.72 6.33 -27.27
CA THR A 198 5.95 6.42 -25.82
C THR A 198 5.09 5.42 -25.06
N VAL A 199 5.73 4.50 -24.34
CA VAL A 199 5.05 3.56 -23.44
C VAL A 199 4.45 4.33 -22.27
N GLY A 200 3.13 4.20 -22.05
CA GLY A 200 2.42 4.94 -21.01
C GLY A 200 0.96 5.23 -21.36
N GLY A 201 0.21 5.77 -20.40
CA GLY A 201 -1.17 6.21 -20.55
C GLY A 201 -2.20 5.08 -20.44
N SER A 202 -1.79 3.90 -19.97
CA SER A 202 -2.66 2.72 -19.87
C SER A 202 -3.57 2.76 -18.64
N PHE A 203 -4.53 1.85 -18.54
CA PHE A 203 -5.33 1.68 -17.31
C PHE A 203 -4.50 1.20 -16.10
N LEU A 204 -3.27 0.72 -16.31
CA LEU A 204 -2.35 0.35 -15.24
C LEU A 204 -1.56 1.52 -14.69
N ASP A 205 -1.54 2.66 -15.37
CA ASP A 205 -0.80 3.84 -14.94
C ASP A 205 -1.32 4.41 -13.62
N LYS A 206 -0.39 4.55 -12.68
CA LYS A 206 -0.59 5.22 -11.40
C LYS A 206 0.33 6.42 -11.30
N ASP A 207 -0.05 7.39 -10.47
CA ASP A 207 0.76 8.58 -10.20
C ASP A 207 1.79 8.29 -9.09
N GLU A 208 2.44 7.12 -9.17
CA GLU A 208 3.45 6.61 -8.23
C GLU A 208 4.51 5.76 -8.96
N MET A 209 5.66 5.56 -8.33
CA MET A 209 6.69 4.63 -8.80
C MET A 209 6.47 3.27 -8.18
N GLU A 210 6.46 2.25 -9.02
CA GLU A 210 6.20 0.87 -8.65
C GLU A 210 7.32 -0.01 -9.19
N TRP A 211 7.80 -0.95 -8.38
CA TRP A 211 8.73 -1.96 -8.88
C TRP A 211 8.03 -2.85 -9.89
N THR A 212 8.73 -3.18 -10.98
CA THR A 212 8.38 -4.36 -11.78
C THR A 212 9.18 -5.57 -11.30
N LEU A 213 8.84 -6.74 -11.83
CA LEU A 213 9.59 -7.98 -11.64
C LEU A 213 10.85 -8.05 -12.54
N THR A 214 10.89 -7.26 -13.61
CA THR A 214 11.81 -7.49 -14.73
C THR A 214 13.14 -6.74 -14.55
N PRO A 215 14.30 -7.44 -14.54
CA PRO A 215 15.60 -6.78 -14.50
C PRO A 215 15.89 -5.99 -15.77
N THR A 216 16.73 -4.97 -15.64
CA THR A 216 17.18 -4.14 -16.79
C THR A 216 18.41 -4.71 -17.52
N GLY A 217 19.01 -5.78 -16.97
CA GLY A 217 20.32 -6.29 -17.38
C GLY A 217 21.51 -5.53 -16.79
N GLU A 218 21.29 -4.35 -16.21
CA GLU A 218 22.29 -3.63 -15.41
C GLU A 218 22.30 -4.14 -13.96
N SER A 219 23.46 -4.18 -13.32
CA SER A 219 23.58 -4.63 -11.92
C SER A 219 22.79 -3.72 -10.97
N ASN A 220 22.00 -4.33 -10.08
CA ASN A 220 21.23 -3.63 -9.05
C ASN A 220 20.21 -2.62 -9.60
N LYS A 221 19.71 -2.86 -10.83
CA LYS A 221 18.69 -2.06 -11.50
C LYS A 221 17.53 -2.94 -11.98
N VAL A 222 16.31 -2.55 -11.62
CA VAL A 222 15.04 -3.18 -12.03
C VAL A 222 14.19 -2.12 -12.72
N TRP A 223 13.43 -2.54 -13.74
CA TRP A 223 12.46 -1.64 -14.38
C TRP A 223 11.41 -1.19 -13.36
N HIS A 224 10.97 0.05 -13.44
CA HIS A 224 9.92 0.59 -12.59
C HIS A 224 9.07 1.59 -13.36
N THR A 225 7.85 1.81 -12.89
CA THR A 225 7.03 2.92 -13.40
C THR A 225 7.56 4.25 -12.87
N TYR A 226 7.30 5.32 -13.61
CA TYR A 226 7.58 6.68 -13.20
C TYR A 226 6.27 7.44 -12.94
N TYR A 227 6.21 8.25 -11.88
CA TYR A 227 4.98 8.87 -11.36
C TYR A 227 4.42 10.05 -12.19
N MET A 228 4.75 10.12 -13.49
CA MET A 228 4.26 11.15 -14.40
C MET A 228 2.86 10.85 -14.94
N ASN A 229 2.26 11.86 -15.59
CA ASN A 229 1.02 11.70 -16.34
C ASN A 229 1.24 12.12 -17.82
N PRO A 230 1.30 11.17 -18.76
CA PRO A 230 1.22 9.73 -18.57
C PRO A 230 2.44 9.16 -17.84
N SER A 231 2.25 8.04 -17.14
CA SER A 231 3.35 7.28 -16.53
C SER A 231 4.11 6.56 -17.64
N HIS A 232 5.31 6.08 -17.35
CA HIS A 232 6.10 5.28 -18.29
C HIS A 232 7.10 4.41 -17.53
N LEU A 233 7.69 3.43 -18.22
CA LEU A 233 8.78 2.63 -17.65
C LEU A 233 10.13 3.32 -17.78
N GLU A 234 10.90 3.26 -16.69
CA GLU A 234 12.28 3.71 -16.64
C GLU A 234 13.16 2.71 -15.88
N LYS A 235 14.48 2.88 -16.06
CA LYS A 235 15.48 2.32 -15.16
C LYS A 235 15.89 3.37 -14.15
N ASP A 236 16.02 2.96 -12.89
CA ASP A 236 16.30 3.88 -11.79
C ASP A 236 17.74 4.40 -11.81
N TRP A 237 17.95 5.67 -11.43
CA TRP A 237 19.28 6.16 -11.08
C TRP A 237 19.77 5.55 -9.77
N TYR A 238 18.86 5.27 -8.85
CA TYR A 238 19.15 4.66 -7.56
C TYR A 238 19.27 3.14 -7.64
N ASN A 239 20.06 2.57 -6.74
CA ASN A 239 20.19 1.12 -6.65
C ASN A 239 18.98 0.52 -5.94
N THR A 240 18.69 -0.76 -6.23
CA THR A 240 17.56 -1.53 -5.68
C THR A 240 17.41 -1.50 -4.15
N LYS A 241 18.47 -1.19 -3.41
CA LYS A 241 18.48 -1.16 -1.94
C LYS A 241 18.29 0.24 -1.32
N GLU A 242 18.42 1.29 -2.11
CA GLU A 242 18.53 2.66 -1.60
C GLU A 242 17.16 3.22 -1.22
N HIS A 243 16.20 3.09 -2.13
CA HIS A 243 14.88 3.69 -2.00
C HIS A 243 13.79 2.64 -2.13
N GLY A 244 12.74 2.76 -1.31
CA GLY A 244 11.55 1.95 -1.51
C GLY A 244 10.67 2.51 -2.61
N LYS A 245 9.96 1.61 -3.30
CA LYS A 245 8.92 1.96 -4.27
C LYS A 245 7.71 1.07 -4.04
N GLY A 246 6.61 1.45 -4.67
CA GLY A 246 5.37 0.71 -4.64
C GLY A 246 5.55 -0.77 -4.95
N VAL A 247 5.07 -1.60 -4.04
CA VAL A 247 4.91 -3.03 -4.23
C VAL A 247 3.46 -3.27 -4.57
N ARG A 248 3.20 -3.57 -5.84
CA ARG A 248 1.87 -3.81 -6.39
C ARG A 248 1.75 -5.30 -6.77
N PRO A 249 1.25 -6.16 -5.87
CA PRO A 249 1.24 -7.60 -6.07
C PRO A 249 0.52 -8.02 -7.36
N VAL A 250 1.03 -9.08 -7.96
CA VAL A 250 0.39 -9.81 -9.04
C VAL A 250 0.15 -11.25 -8.63
N ILE A 251 -1.07 -11.73 -8.84
CA ILE A 251 -1.51 -13.08 -8.48
C ILE A 251 -2.16 -13.79 -9.66
N TYR A 252 -2.25 -15.11 -9.58
CA TYR A 252 -3.07 -15.92 -10.47
C TYR A 252 -4.19 -16.60 -9.68
N LEU A 253 -5.41 -16.45 -10.18
CA LEU A 253 -6.55 -17.24 -9.75
C LEU A 253 -6.76 -18.39 -10.74
N ASP A 254 -7.10 -19.56 -10.22
CA ASP A 254 -7.40 -20.72 -11.03
C ASP A 254 -8.64 -20.51 -11.91
N ASN A 255 -8.69 -21.20 -13.05
CA ASN A 255 -9.82 -21.11 -13.99
C ASN A 255 -11.15 -21.66 -13.45
N SER A 256 -11.13 -22.44 -12.36
CA SER A 256 -12.32 -22.93 -11.67
C SER A 256 -12.94 -21.92 -10.70
N VAL A 257 -12.38 -20.72 -10.55
CA VAL A 257 -12.95 -19.69 -9.67
C VAL A 257 -14.30 -19.19 -10.21
N PHE A 258 -15.33 -19.35 -9.37
CA PHE A 258 -16.69 -18.92 -9.65
C PHE A 258 -17.02 -17.56 -9.05
N LEU A 259 -17.93 -16.85 -9.72
CA LEU A 259 -18.43 -15.55 -9.27
C LEU A 259 -19.66 -15.71 -8.36
N THR A 260 -19.75 -14.87 -7.34
CA THR A 260 -20.96 -14.71 -6.50
C THR A 260 -21.76 -13.46 -6.83
N GLY A 261 -21.16 -12.51 -7.57
CA GLY A 261 -21.82 -11.28 -7.97
C GLY A 261 -20.87 -10.26 -8.60
N GLY A 262 -21.39 -9.05 -8.79
CA GLY A 262 -20.67 -7.91 -9.35
C GLY A 262 -20.64 -7.87 -10.88
N THR A 263 -20.52 -6.66 -11.43
CA THR A 263 -20.43 -6.40 -12.88
C THR A 263 -19.01 -6.15 -13.36
N GLY A 264 -18.02 -6.18 -12.46
CA GLY A 264 -16.60 -5.97 -12.79
C GLY A 264 -16.17 -4.51 -12.88
N THR A 265 -17.04 -3.56 -12.50
CA THR A 265 -16.66 -2.16 -12.40
C THR A 265 -15.97 -1.88 -11.07
N LYS A 266 -15.21 -0.80 -10.95
CA LYS A 266 -14.63 -0.40 -9.67
C LYS A 266 -15.69 -0.19 -8.56
N ALA A 267 -16.87 0.31 -8.92
CA ALA A 267 -17.96 0.56 -7.98
C ALA A 267 -18.74 -0.72 -7.61
N ASP A 268 -18.71 -1.72 -8.48
CA ASP A 268 -19.39 -3.01 -8.35
C ASP A 268 -18.47 -4.11 -8.93
N PRO A 269 -17.40 -4.46 -8.20
CA PRO A 269 -16.37 -5.38 -8.67
C PRO A 269 -16.88 -6.82 -8.64
N TYR A 270 -16.29 -7.70 -9.45
CA TYR A 270 -16.58 -9.12 -9.36
C TYR A 270 -16.24 -9.66 -7.97
N MET A 271 -17.16 -10.44 -7.42
CA MET A 271 -17.03 -11.11 -6.13
C MET A 271 -16.76 -12.59 -6.34
N ILE A 272 -15.88 -13.17 -5.53
CA ILE A 272 -15.43 -14.56 -5.69
C ILE A 272 -16.13 -15.47 -4.68
N PHE A 273 -16.55 -16.66 -5.12
CA PHE A 273 -17.04 -17.71 -4.24
C PHE A 273 -15.92 -18.20 -3.29
N GLY A 274 -16.23 -18.25 -1.99
CA GLY A 274 -15.29 -18.65 -0.94
C GLY A 274 -14.60 -17.48 -0.23
N ASP A 275 -14.65 -16.27 -0.79
CA ASP A 275 -14.26 -15.04 -0.10
C ASP A 275 -15.49 -14.38 0.51
N GLU A 276 -15.95 -14.91 1.64
CA GLU A 276 -17.17 -14.47 2.30
C GLU A 276 -16.97 -13.13 3.03
N LEU A 277 -17.90 -12.19 2.78
CA LEU A 277 -17.93 -10.90 3.45
C LEU A 277 -18.63 -11.02 4.81
N GLY A 278 -18.17 -10.24 5.78
CA GLY A 278 -18.77 -10.19 7.11
C GLY A 278 -20.20 -9.67 7.11
N THR A 279 -20.98 -10.15 8.07
CA THR A 279 -22.38 -9.73 8.27
C THR A 279 -22.65 -9.19 9.68
N SER A 280 -23.80 -8.54 9.85
CA SER A 280 -24.21 -7.96 11.14
C SER A 280 -24.19 -9.00 12.26
N GLY A 281 -23.61 -8.62 13.40
CA GLY A 281 -23.46 -9.45 14.60
C GLY A 281 -22.16 -10.25 14.66
N GLU A 282 -21.41 -10.36 13.56
CA GLU A 282 -20.10 -11.00 13.54
C GLU A 282 -19.01 -10.11 14.14
N SER A 283 -17.93 -10.72 14.63
CA SER A 283 -16.80 -10.02 15.22
C SER A 283 -15.91 -9.39 14.15
N ILE A 284 -15.48 -8.14 14.38
CA ILE A 284 -14.58 -7.43 13.47
C ILE A 284 -13.20 -8.11 13.37
N ASN A 285 -12.71 -8.70 14.45
CA ASN A 285 -11.43 -9.40 14.47
C ASN A 285 -11.41 -10.74 13.69
N LYS A 286 -12.52 -11.13 13.07
CA LYS A 286 -12.57 -12.28 12.14
C LYS A 286 -12.50 -11.85 10.68
N GLN A 287 -12.77 -10.59 10.38
CA GLN A 287 -12.89 -10.03 9.04
C GLN A 287 -11.54 -9.90 8.34
N ASN A 288 -11.54 -9.84 7.01
CA ASN A 288 -10.29 -9.86 6.25
C ASN A 288 -9.52 -8.54 6.37
N PRO A 289 -8.20 -8.60 6.65
CA PRO A 289 -7.31 -7.47 6.39
C PRO A 289 -7.51 -6.94 4.97
N GLY A 290 -7.63 -5.61 4.84
CA GLY A 290 -7.99 -4.91 3.61
C GLY A 290 -9.42 -4.36 3.62
N GLU A 291 -10.34 -5.01 4.31
CA GLU A 291 -11.73 -4.54 4.43
C GLU A 291 -11.83 -3.25 5.23
N TYR A 292 -12.94 -2.53 5.03
CA TYR A 292 -13.14 -1.19 5.54
C TYR A 292 -14.06 -1.15 6.76
N VAL A 293 -13.72 -0.29 7.71
CA VAL A 293 -14.54 0.11 8.86
C VAL A 293 -14.75 1.62 8.81
N TYR A 294 -15.95 2.09 9.11
CA TYR A 294 -16.24 3.49 9.34
C TYR A 294 -16.00 3.88 10.79
N LEU A 295 -15.26 4.97 10.98
CA LEU A 295 -15.25 5.73 12.23
C LEU A 295 -15.76 7.14 11.95
N THR A 296 -16.48 7.70 12.92
CA THR A 296 -17.06 9.04 12.81
C THR A 296 -16.10 10.06 13.37
N GLU A 297 -15.75 11.05 12.55
CA GLU A 297 -14.90 12.18 12.91
C GLU A 297 -15.71 13.46 12.92
N LYS A 298 -15.56 14.25 13.98
CA LYS A 298 -16.07 15.61 14.09
C LYS A 298 -14.90 16.57 14.04
N ASN A 299 -14.75 17.28 12.92
CA ASN A 299 -13.73 18.31 12.79
C ASN A 299 -14.11 19.52 13.67
N PRO A 300 -13.30 19.89 14.68
CA PRO A 300 -13.63 20.96 15.60
C PRO A 300 -13.56 22.37 14.99
N TYR A 301 -12.88 22.53 13.85
CA TYR A 301 -12.70 23.82 13.18
C TYR A 301 -13.83 24.15 12.22
N THR A 302 -14.28 23.15 11.45
CA THR A 302 -15.43 23.31 10.53
C THR A 302 -16.75 22.92 11.18
N ASN A 303 -16.70 22.29 12.36
CA ASN A 303 -17.84 21.67 13.04
C ASN A 303 -18.61 20.66 12.16
N THR A 304 -17.93 20.05 11.18
CA THR A 304 -18.51 19.04 10.30
C THR A 304 -18.24 17.64 10.83
N THR A 305 -19.27 16.79 10.82
CA THR A 305 -19.17 15.37 11.14
C THR A 305 -19.15 14.55 9.85
N LYS A 306 -18.20 13.63 9.72
CA LYS A 306 -18.07 12.72 8.57
C LYS A 306 -17.79 11.30 9.03
N GLN A 307 -18.23 10.33 8.23
CA GLN A 307 -17.78 8.95 8.34
C GLN A 307 -16.53 8.79 7.50
N GLU A 308 -15.42 8.49 8.15
CA GLU A 308 -14.12 8.30 7.52
C GLU A 308 -13.77 6.82 7.47
N LYS A 309 -13.14 6.41 6.38
CA LYS A 309 -12.81 5.02 6.10
C LYS A 309 -11.49 4.65 6.74
N PHE A 310 -11.47 3.50 7.41
CA PHE A 310 -10.27 2.87 7.93
C PHE A 310 -10.17 1.47 7.35
N ARG A 311 -8.98 1.01 6.99
CA ARG A 311 -8.73 -0.37 6.59
C ARG A 311 -8.31 -1.22 7.77
N ILE A 312 -8.82 -2.44 7.84
CA ILE A 312 -8.32 -3.47 8.72
C ILE A 312 -6.93 -3.86 8.23
N VAL A 313 -5.91 -3.71 9.07
CA VAL A 313 -4.53 -4.03 8.69
C VAL A 313 -4.11 -5.37 9.24
N GLN A 314 -4.51 -5.66 10.48
CA GLN A 314 -4.08 -6.85 11.19
C GLN A 314 -5.00 -7.12 12.37
N VAL A 315 -5.11 -8.39 12.75
CA VAL A 315 -5.67 -8.80 14.03
C VAL A 315 -4.52 -9.20 14.94
N GLU A 316 -4.44 -8.56 16.09
CA GLU A 316 -3.37 -8.75 17.06
C GLU A 316 -3.60 -10.01 17.89
N SER A 317 -2.53 -10.57 18.48
CA SER A 317 -2.61 -11.81 19.26
C SER A 317 -3.53 -11.71 20.49
N ASN A 318 -3.77 -10.50 21.00
CA ASN A 318 -4.73 -10.22 22.07
C ASN A 318 -6.19 -10.06 21.57
N GLY A 319 -6.44 -10.29 20.28
CA GLY A 319 -7.74 -10.21 19.63
C GLY A 319 -8.19 -8.80 19.23
N THR A 320 -7.40 -7.75 19.51
CA THR A 320 -7.69 -6.38 19.05
C THR A 320 -7.49 -6.27 17.54
N THR A 321 -8.22 -5.36 16.89
CA THR A 321 -8.12 -5.17 15.43
C THR A 321 -7.43 -3.85 15.12
N LYS A 322 -6.26 -3.94 14.47
CA LYS A 322 -5.49 -2.79 14.01
C LYS A 322 -6.13 -2.20 12.77
N LEU A 323 -6.39 -0.90 12.82
CA LEU A 323 -6.94 -0.12 11.73
C LEU A 323 -5.95 0.97 11.30
N GLU A 324 -5.86 1.22 10.00
CA GLU A 324 -5.15 2.35 9.41
C GLU A 324 -6.15 3.20 8.63
N ARG A 325 -6.08 4.53 8.80
CA ARG A 325 -6.93 5.44 8.04
C ARG A 325 -6.67 5.26 6.54
N ALA A 326 -7.74 5.12 5.75
CA ALA A 326 -7.62 4.80 4.33
C ALA A 326 -7.02 5.94 3.50
N ASP A 327 -7.25 7.18 3.95
CA ASP A 327 -6.61 8.41 3.48
C ASP A 327 -5.70 8.99 4.57
N VAL A 328 -5.10 10.14 4.26
CA VAL A 328 -4.34 10.93 5.22
C VAL A 328 -5.19 12.06 5.78
N LEU A 329 -4.76 12.68 6.87
CA LEU A 329 -5.41 13.87 7.44
C LEU A 329 -5.25 15.11 6.54
N ARG A 330 -6.00 15.18 5.44
CA ARG A 330 -6.12 16.34 4.52
C ARG A 330 -7.24 17.31 4.90
N SER A 331 -8.26 16.82 5.60
CA SER A 331 -9.43 17.60 6.01
C SER A 331 -9.25 18.33 7.34
N LEU A 332 -8.03 18.40 7.90
CA LEU A 332 -7.69 19.49 8.79
C LEU A 332 -7.98 20.79 8.00
N PRO A 333 -8.45 21.90 8.61
CA PRO A 333 -8.43 23.18 7.91
C PRO A 333 -7.06 23.38 7.26
N THR A 334 -7.02 24.27 6.28
CA THR A 334 -5.83 24.74 5.53
C THR A 334 -4.68 25.27 6.42
N THR A 335 -4.54 24.83 7.66
CA THR A 335 -3.57 25.25 8.65
C THR A 335 -2.60 24.12 9.07
N ILE A 336 -2.57 22.99 8.37
CA ILE A 336 -1.31 22.21 8.21
C ILE A 336 -0.74 22.37 6.79
N SER A 337 -1.60 22.69 5.82
CA SER A 337 -1.23 23.17 4.49
C SER A 337 -2.15 24.33 4.14
N SER A 338 -1.67 25.56 4.27
CA SER A 338 -2.36 26.72 3.70
C SER A 338 -1.99 26.82 2.24
N GLY A 339 -3.01 26.88 1.39
CA GLY A 339 -2.87 26.98 -0.05
C GLY A 339 -1.82 28.01 -0.46
N GLY A 340 -0.96 27.61 -1.39
CA GLY A 340 0.11 28.45 -1.91
C GLY A 340 1.47 28.25 -1.25
N GLY A 341 1.74 27.08 -0.66
CA GLY A 341 3.04 26.75 -0.05
C GLY A 341 3.25 27.52 1.25
N TYR A 342 3.18 26.82 2.37
CA TYR A 342 4.08 26.86 3.53
C TYR A 342 3.49 25.96 4.62
N TYR A 343 4.38 25.47 5.46
CA TYR A 343 4.61 24.05 5.75
C TYR A 343 4.88 23.90 7.25
N VAL A 344 4.31 22.89 7.93
CA VAL A 344 4.57 22.68 9.38
C VAL A 344 5.95 22.07 9.61
N GLN A 345 6.91 22.89 10.03
CA GLN A 345 8.27 22.49 10.43
C GLN A 345 8.28 21.85 11.83
N TYR A 346 9.01 20.74 12.04
CA TYR A 346 9.17 20.10 13.36
C TYR A 346 10.65 19.96 13.77
N TYR A 347 11.30 21.06 14.17
CA TYR A 347 12.74 21.16 14.51
C TYR A 347 13.33 19.98 15.30
N SER A 348 14.56 19.59 14.95
CA SER A 348 15.39 18.69 15.76
C SER A 348 16.43 19.49 16.52
N ASP A 349 16.53 19.28 17.83
CA ASP A 349 17.63 19.74 18.67
C ASP A 349 18.88 18.88 18.38
N THR A 350 19.77 19.34 17.49
CA THR A 350 21.09 18.71 17.32
C THR A 350 22.07 19.34 18.30
N ARG A 351 22.10 18.83 19.53
CA ARG A 351 23.19 19.11 20.47
C ARG A 351 24.47 18.40 20.01
N ASP A 352 25.32 19.11 19.29
CA ASP A 352 26.75 18.77 19.22
C ASP A 352 27.54 19.75 20.11
N ALA A 353 28.52 19.23 20.84
CA ALA A 353 29.34 19.95 21.83
C ALA A 353 30.27 21.02 21.22
N SER A 354 30.13 21.29 19.92
CA SER A 354 30.87 22.29 19.16
C SER A 354 29.96 23.30 18.44
N ASN A 355 28.98 23.83 19.17
CA ASN A 355 28.52 25.23 19.05
C ASN A 355 28.12 25.74 17.64
N THR A 356 26.84 25.64 17.28
CA THR A 356 25.99 26.78 16.85
C THR A 356 24.53 26.32 16.67
N ASN A 357 23.60 26.98 17.36
CA ASN A 357 22.15 26.70 17.32
C ASN A 357 21.56 27.11 15.97
N TRP A 358 21.07 26.17 15.16
CA TRP A 358 20.39 26.49 13.90
C TRP A 358 18.90 26.12 13.94
N CYS A 359 18.04 27.14 13.91
CA CYS A 359 16.60 27.02 13.61
C CYS A 359 16.32 27.76 12.28
N ALA A 360 15.64 27.14 11.33
CA ALA A 360 15.29 27.71 10.02
C ALA A 360 13.77 27.62 9.77
N TYR A 361 12.98 28.64 9.39
CA TYR A 361 13.29 29.89 8.69
C TYR A 361 12.05 30.82 8.63
N SER A 362 12.29 32.14 8.62
CA SER A 362 11.43 33.13 7.96
C SER A 362 12.30 34.28 7.42
N GLY A 363 12.29 34.51 6.10
CA GLY A 363 12.66 35.81 5.50
C GLY A 363 14.13 36.10 5.16
N GLY A 364 15.01 35.10 5.01
CA GLY A 364 16.36 35.30 4.44
C GLY A 364 17.47 35.50 5.45
N THR A 365 17.16 35.39 6.74
CA THR A 365 18.12 35.63 7.81
C THR A 365 18.14 34.46 8.79
N TYR A 366 19.32 33.92 9.07
CA TYR A 366 19.53 32.83 10.03
C TYR A 366 19.71 33.40 11.43
N TYR A 367 18.96 32.89 12.42
CA TYR A 367 19.17 33.24 13.82
C TYR A 367 20.23 32.32 14.43
N THR A 368 21.34 32.90 14.90
CA THR A 368 22.50 32.17 15.44
C THR A 368 22.44 31.94 16.95
N SER A 369 21.33 32.31 17.61
CA SER A 369 21.08 32.09 19.04
C SER A 369 19.58 32.12 19.37
N GLY A 370 19.17 31.45 20.46
CA GLY A 370 17.80 31.53 21.03
C GLY A 370 16.90 30.28 20.91
N CYS A 371 17.40 29.14 20.45
CA CYS A 371 16.59 27.92 20.23
C CYS A 371 16.38 27.04 21.47
N THR A 372 15.95 27.60 22.59
CA THR A 372 15.54 26.81 23.77
C THR A 372 14.04 26.96 24.00
N GLY A 373 13.26 25.93 23.62
CA GLY A 373 11.89 25.75 24.12
C GLY A 373 10.72 26.01 23.18
N HIS A 374 10.90 26.02 21.85
CA HIS A 374 9.78 26.25 20.92
C HIS A 374 9.46 25.03 20.04
N ASN A 375 8.40 24.30 20.43
CA ASN A 375 7.58 23.47 19.55
C ASN A 375 6.14 23.93 19.80
N TYR A 376 5.61 24.95 19.10
CA TYR A 376 4.22 25.33 19.32
C TYR A 376 3.46 25.86 18.10
N PHE A 377 2.31 25.23 17.87
CA PHE A 377 1.12 25.83 17.27
C PHE A 377 -0.04 25.65 18.24
N ARG A 378 -0.76 26.72 18.60
CA ARG A 378 -2.10 26.66 19.20
C ARG A 378 -2.72 28.08 19.19
N PRO A 379 -3.91 28.25 18.59
CA PRO A 379 -4.53 29.56 18.45
C PRO A 379 -5.29 30.13 19.66
N THR A 380 -5.43 29.45 20.81
CA THR A 380 -6.40 29.91 21.84
C THR A 380 -6.10 29.74 23.33
N GLU A 381 -4.95 29.24 23.82
CA GLU A 381 -4.77 29.09 25.30
C GLU A 381 -3.35 29.36 25.85
N GLY A 382 -3.27 30.33 26.78
CA GLY A 382 -2.73 30.11 28.13
C GLY A 382 -1.23 30.30 28.40
N THR A 383 -0.88 31.46 28.97
CA THR A 383 0.30 31.79 29.82
C THR A 383 1.61 31.07 29.50
N GLY A 384 2.45 31.69 28.67
CA GLY A 384 3.75 31.20 28.20
C GLY A 384 4.79 30.82 29.27
N ALA A 385 4.56 29.76 30.03
CA ALA A 385 5.51 29.14 30.95
C ALA A 385 6.03 27.80 30.40
N PHE A 386 7.35 27.62 30.49
CA PHE A 386 8.11 26.45 30.05
C PHE A 386 7.91 25.25 30.98
N GLU A 387 7.45 24.12 30.43
CA GLU A 387 7.41 22.84 31.14
C GLU A 387 8.25 21.80 30.40
N LYS A 388 9.37 21.41 31.02
CA LYS A 388 10.38 20.49 30.49
C LYS A 388 9.87 19.07 30.13
N ASP A 389 8.65 18.72 30.54
CA ASP A 389 8.04 17.40 30.30
C ASP A 389 7.06 17.37 29.10
N LYS A 390 6.95 18.46 28.31
CA LYS A 390 5.93 18.63 27.24
C LYS A 390 6.53 18.99 25.87
N GLY A 391 7.02 17.97 25.13
CA GLY A 391 7.34 18.10 23.70
C GLY A 391 6.10 17.88 22.82
N MET A 392 5.61 18.92 22.13
CA MET A 392 4.48 18.79 21.21
C MET A 392 4.94 18.24 19.85
N ASN A 393 4.97 16.92 19.74
CA ASN A 393 5.29 16.17 18.51
C ASN A 393 4.01 15.53 17.91
N ILE A 394 4.14 14.80 16.80
CA ILE A 394 3.00 14.14 16.14
C ILE A 394 2.24 13.22 17.11
N ALA A 395 2.94 12.46 17.96
CA ALA A 395 2.29 11.61 18.96
C ALA A 395 1.46 12.41 19.98
N TYR A 396 1.96 13.58 20.41
CA TYR A 396 1.22 14.50 21.26
C TYR A 396 -0.02 15.09 20.55
N PHE A 397 0.10 15.51 19.29
CA PHE A 397 -1.04 15.97 18.49
C PHE A 397 -2.09 14.88 18.31
N LEU A 398 -1.67 13.63 18.06
CA LEU A 398 -2.61 12.54 17.87
C LEU A 398 -3.37 12.19 19.15
N ASN A 399 -2.73 12.27 20.33
CA ASN A 399 -3.28 11.69 21.56
C ASN A 399 -3.63 12.68 22.68
N ASN A 400 -2.83 13.73 22.89
CA ASN A 400 -2.78 14.47 24.16
C ASN A 400 -3.03 15.98 24.04
N ALA A 401 -2.93 16.56 22.83
CA ALA A 401 -3.27 17.96 22.62
C ALA A 401 -4.76 18.23 22.95
N SER A 402 -5.08 19.44 23.42
CA SER A 402 -6.46 19.84 23.72
C SER A 402 -7.38 19.69 22.49
N ASN A 403 -6.84 19.93 21.30
CA ASN A 403 -7.48 19.76 19.99
C ASN A 403 -6.96 18.51 19.25
N SER A 404 -6.49 17.50 19.97
CA SER A 404 -5.88 16.30 19.40
C SER A 404 -6.81 15.57 18.44
N TYR A 405 -6.25 14.87 17.48
CA TYR A 405 -7.04 14.02 16.58
C TYR A 405 -7.90 12.99 17.34
N LYS A 406 -7.42 12.48 18.47
CA LYS A 406 -8.22 11.67 19.40
C LYS A 406 -9.57 12.32 19.74
N SER A 407 -9.60 13.62 20.01
CA SER A 407 -10.85 14.34 20.36
C SER A 407 -11.85 14.45 19.20
N TRP A 408 -11.41 14.20 17.96
CA TRP A 408 -12.26 14.29 16.77
C TRP A 408 -13.07 13.00 16.60
N LEU A 409 -12.49 11.87 17.01
CA LEU A 409 -13.12 10.56 16.96
C LEU A 409 -14.31 10.53 17.92
N GLN A 410 -15.52 10.39 17.36
CA GLN A 410 -16.75 10.20 18.15
C GLN A 410 -16.85 8.78 18.71
N ASN A 411 -16.21 7.81 18.03
CA ASN A 411 -16.22 6.40 18.39
C ASN A 411 -15.09 6.03 19.39
N GLN A 412 -14.69 6.91 20.31
CA GLN A 412 -13.59 6.60 21.25
C GLN A 412 -13.88 5.41 22.17
N SER A 413 -15.15 5.10 22.45
CA SER A 413 -15.57 4.00 23.33
C SER A 413 -15.20 2.61 22.80
N VAL A 414 -15.07 2.45 21.47
CA VAL A 414 -14.72 1.16 20.84
C VAL A 414 -13.21 0.97 20.68
N LEU A 415 -12.44 2.02 20.97
CA LEU A 415 -10.99 2.02 20.83
C LEU A 415 -10.29 1.54 22.10
N THR A 416 -9.07 1.03 21.94
CA THR A 416 -8.18 0.69 23.05
C THR A 416 -6.78 1.21 22.78
N THR A 417 -6.03 1.51 23.84
CA THR A 417 -4.59 1.75 23.69
C THR A 417 -3.89 0.46 23.28
N TYR A 418 -2.77 0.62 22.60
CA TYR A 418 -1.94 -0.48 22.13
C TYR A 418 -0.47 -0.12 22.32
N ASN A 419 0.38 -1.13 22.55
CA ASN A 419 1.82 -0.97 22.66
C ASN A 419 2.43 -0.99 21.26
N TYR A 420 2.60 0.19 20.66
CA TYR A 420 3.21 0.31 19.34
C TYR A 420 4.72 0.21 19.48
N ASP A 421 5.28 -0.76 18.75
CA ASP A 421 6.71 -0.88 18.56
C ASP A 421 7.26 0.35 17.82
N LEU A 422 8.45 0.80 18.22
CA LEU A 422 9.18 1.92 17.61
C LEU A 422 10.41 1.37 16.86
N PRO A 423 10.19 0.72 15.71
CA PRO A 423 11.27 0.16 14.90
C PRO A 423 12.11 1.25 14.23
N VAL A 424 13.29 0.84 13.76
CA VAL A 424 14.19 1.69 13.00
C VAL A 424 14.15 1.27 11.54
N PHE A 425 14.00 2.22 10.62
CA PHE A 425 14.14 1.98 9.19
C PHE A 425 15.60 2.19 8.78
N ARG A 426 16.21 1.17 8.17
CA ARG A 426 17.60 1.22 7.73
C ARG A 426 17.66 1.55 6.23
N TYR A 427 18.29 2.67 5.90
CA TYR A 427 18.73 2.92 4.53
C TYR A 427 19.70 1.81 4.10
N ASN A 428 19.55 1.26 2.88
CA ASN A 428 20.28 0.08 2.41
C ASN A 428 20.07 -1.22 3.23
N GLY A 429 19.07 -1.28 4.11
CA GLY A 429 18.81 -2.44 4.96
C GLY A 429 17.56 -3.22 4.56
N ASP A 430 17.51 -4.51 4.97
CA ASP A 430 16.36 -5.38 4.74
C ASP A 430 15.07 -4.76 5.30
N TYR A 431 14.00 -4.75 4.50
CA TYR A 431 12.69 -4.25 4.92
C TYR A 431 12.22 -4.92 6.22
N SER A 432 12.59 -6.19 6.46
CA SER A 432 12.19 -6.87 7.69
C SER A 432 12.82 -6.23 8.91
N ILE A 433 13.92 -5.49 8.79
CA ILE A 433 14.48 -4.69 9.89
C ILE A 433 13.56 -3.51 10.24
N ALA A 434 12.87 -2.92 9.26
CA ALA A 434 11.83 -1.93 9.53
C ALA A 434 10.62 -2.52 10.28
N LEU A 435 10.50 -3.86 10.28
CA LEU A 435 9.51 -4.63 11.03
C LEU A 435 10.10 -5.33 12.28
N ASP A 436 11.42 -5.31 12.45
CA ASP A 436 12.10 -6.14 13.44
C ASP A 436 11.99 -5.52 14.84
N ARG A 437 11.59 -6.37 15.79
CA ARG A 437 11.47 -6.10 17.22
C ARG A 437 12.76 -6.41 17.97
N SER A 438 13.73 -7.03 17.30
CA SER A 438 14.96 -7.50 17.91
C SER A 438 15.91 -6.34 18.21
N LYS A 439 16.37 -6.27 19.46
CA LYS A 439 17.43 -5.35 19.87
C LYS A 439 18.73 -5.90 19.29
N ASP A 440 19.25 -5.27 18.24
CA ASP A 440 20.60 -5.55 17.76
C ASP A 440 21.60 -5.18 18.87
N THR A 441 22.15 -6.18 19.55
CA THR A 441 23.07 -6.03 20.71
C THR A 441 24.53 -5.89 20.29
N THR A 442 24.82 -5.72 19.00
CA THR A 442 26.21 -5.55 18.55
C THR A 442 26.71 -4.15 18.91
N GLY A 443 27.42 -4.07 20.03
CA GLY A 443 27.93 -2.84 20.65
C GLY A 443 28.85 -2.01 19.75
N GLN A 444 28.26 -1.12 18.96
CA GLN A 444 28.97 -0.06 18.25
C GLN A 444 28.62 1.32 18.85
N SER A 445 29.62 2.19 18.84
CA SER A 445 29.75 3.42 19.64
C SER A 445 28.75 4.54 19.35
N ALA A 446 28.27 5.15 20.43
CA ALA A 446 27.85 6.53 20.73
C ALA A 446 27.13 7.47 19.72
N TYR A 447 27.07 7.21 18.41
CA TYR A 447 26.24 8.00 17.47
C TYR A 447 25.50 7.19 16.40
N GLN A 448 25.55 5.85 16.44
CA GLN A 448 24.75 4.98 15.56
C GLN A 448 24.01 3.90 16.34
N ASN A 449 22.97 4.30 17.08
CA ASN A 449 22.06 3.36 17.72
C ASN A 449 21.11 2.77 16.66
N ASN A 450 21.56 1.67 16.06
CA ASN A 450 20.81 0.74 15.20
C ASN A 450 19.76 -0.10 15.97
N THR A 451 19.46 0.30 17.20
CA THR A 451 18.61 -0.38 18.15
C THR A 451 17.18 0.09 18.06
N TYR A 452 16.26 -0.86 18.16
CA TYR A 452 14.86 -0.70 18.50
C TYR A 452 14.63 0.36 19.60
N ASP A 453 13.78 1.36 19.35
CA ASP A 453 13.54 2.49 20.27
C ASP A 453 12.53 2.13 21.38
N GLY A 454 12.20 0.85 21.55
CA GLY A 454 11.23 0.38 22.52
C GLY A 454 9.81 0.40 21.97
N ALA A 455 8.82 0.42 22.87
CA ALA A 455 7.41 0.51 22.52
C ALA A 455 6.75 1.65 23.29
N SER A 456 5.66 2.18 22.75
CA SER A 456 4.85 3.21 23.39
C SER A 456 3.39 2.79 23.48
N ASN A 457 2.79 2.90 24.68
CA ASN A 457 1.37 2.67 24.87
C ASN A 457 0.57 3.93 24.52
N VAL A 458 -0.03 3.97 23.33
CA VAL A 458 -0.82 5.11 22.85
C VAL A 458 -2.12 4.63 22.22
N LEU A 459 -3.09 5.54 22.09
CA LEU A 459 -4.36 5.24 21.42
C LEU A 459 -4.21 5.32 19.90
N ILE A 460 -3.42 6.28 19.42
CA ILE A 460 -3.27 6.60 18.01
C ILE A 460 -1.78 6.75 17.69
N ALA A 461 -1.35 6.07 16.62
CA ALA A 461 0.02 6.04 16.13
C ALA A 461 0.11 6.36 14.63
N LEU A 462 1.27 6.10 14.03
CA LEU A 462 1.55 6.23 12.60
C LEU A 462 1.71 4.85 11.95
N PRO A 463 1.65 4.74 10.60
CA PRO A 463 1.90 3.49 9.90
C PRO A 463 3.36 3.07 10.07
N GLN A 464 3.61 1.78 9.95
CA GLN A 464 4.95 1.22 10.01
C GLN A 464 5.43 0.90 8.60
N ALA A 465 6.64 1.33 8.27
CA ALA A 465 7.24 1.05 6.96
C ALA A 465 7.30 -0.47 6.72
N GLY A 466 6.89 -0.91 5.54
CA GLY A 466 6.84 -2.34 5.19
C GLY A 466 5.65 -3.11 5.78
N ALA A 467 4.79 -2.50 6.58
CA ALA A 467 3.58 -3.18 7.06
C ALA A 467 2.55 -3.34 5.93
N PHE A 468 1.64 -4.32 6.06
CA PHE A 468 0.53 -4.47 5.13
C PHE A 468 -0.31 -3.18 5.07
N LEU A 469 -0.64 -2.72 3.87
CA LEU A 469 -1.39 -1.48 3.57
C LEU A 469 -0.74 -0.16 3.97
N SER A 470 0.46 -0.20 4.54
CA SER A 470 1.26 1.00 4.82
C SER A 470 1.67 1.79 3.57
N GLY A 471 1.44 1.22 2.38
CA GLY A 471 1.64 1.86 1.07
C GLY A 471 0.33 2.09 0.30
N ASN A 472 -0.83 2.00 0.94
CA ASN A 472 -2.06 2.36 0.24
C ASN A 472 -2.01 3.86 -0.14
N ASP A 473 -2.18 4.24 -1.41
CA ASP A 473 -2.08 5.64 -1.88
C ASP A 473 -0.69 6.28 -1.65
N ILE A 474 0.37 5.64 -2.15
CA ILE A 474 1.76 6.14 -2.00
C ILE A 474 2.11 7.35 -2.90
N ASN A 475 1.18 7.80 -3.75
CA ASN A 475 1.31 9.09 -4.45
C ASN A 475 1.28 10.29 -3.49
N THR A 476 0.98 10.03 -2.22
CA THR A 476 0.75 11.00 -1.17
C THR A 476 1.82 10.89 -0.09
N ASN A 477 2.33 12.03 0.36
CA ASN A 477 3.44 12.10 1.30
C ASN A 477 2.95 11.91 2.73
N TYR A 478 3.45 10.92 3.47
CA TYR A 478 3.15 10.78 4.90
C TYR A 478 4.28 10.17 5.72
N TRP A 479 4.24 10.42 7.02
CA TRP A 479 5.19 9.89 7.97
C TRP A 479 4.91 8.42 8.34
N TYR A 480 5.99 7.66 8.48
CA TYR A 480 5.99 6.38 9.20
C TYR A 480 6.37 6.61 10.67
N ILE A 481 6.03 5.65 11.53
CA ILE A 481 6.44 5.64 12.94
C ILE A 481 7.95 5.39 13.10
N ASN A 482 8.59 4.81 12.08
CA ASN A 482 9.98 4.39 12.12
C ASN A 482 10.93 5.59 12.23
N ARG A 483 11.88 5.54 13.16
CA ARG A 483 13.05 6.45 13.13
C ARG A 483 14.02 6.01 12.02
N ALA A 484 14.72 6.96 11.42
CA ALA A 484 15.81 6.64 10.50
C ALA A 484 17.04 6.10 11.27
N ALA A 485 17.64 5.03 10.77
CA ALA A 485 18.88 4.50 11.32
C ALA A 485 20.01 5.53 11.30
N GLY A 486 20.80 5.57 12.38
CA GLY A 486 21.94 6.50 12.48
C GLY A 486 21.57 7.98 12.59
N SER A 487 20.28 8.34 12.69
CA SER A 487 19.87 9.74 12.87
C SER A 487 18.88 9.88 14.04
N PRO A 488 19.17 10.76 15.02
CA PRO A 488 18.21 11.13 16.06
C PRO A 488 17.21 12.19 15.60
N SER A 489 17.43 12.81 14.43
CA SER A 489 16.69 13.95 13.90
C SER A 489 15.86 13.61 12.64
N SER A 490 15.80 12.33 12.27
CA SER A 490 15.12 11.91 11.05
C SER A 490 14.18 10.74 11.33
N ALA A 491 13.02 10.78 10.71
CA ALA A 491 12.04 9.71 10.69
C ALA A 491 11.84 9.25 9.25
N SER A 492 11.33 8.05 9.06
CA SER A 492 10.98 7.59 7.72
C SER A 492 9.65 8.17 7.29
N GLY A 493 9.55 8.41 6.01
CA GLY A 493 8.29 8.76 5.38
C GLY A 493 8.31 8.34 3.92
N ILE A 494 7.23 8.70 3.24
CA ILE A 494 7.09 8.48 1.81
C ILE A 494 6.99 9.82 1.08
N ASP A 495 7.71 9.94 -0.04
CA ASP A 495 7.66 11.09 -0.93
C ASP A 495 6.57 10.97 -1.99
N ARG A 496 6.39 12.09 -2.67
CA ARG A 496 5.55 12.22 -3.86
C ARG A 496 6.15 11.35 -4.95
N GLY A 497 5.36 10.39 -5.40
CA GLY A 497 5.82 9.36 -6.33
C GLY A 497 6.20 8.04 -5.67
N GLY A 498 5.88 7.83 -4.39
CA GLY A 498 5.92 6.52 -3.74
C GLY A 498 7.28 6.09 -3.21
N VAL A 499 8.21 7.04 -3.05
CA VAL A 499 9.56 6.76 -2.57
C VAL A 499 9.61 6.75 -1.06
N SER A 500 9.85 5.59 -0.44
CA SER A 500 10.12 5.56 1.00
C SER A 500 11.59 5.90 1.30
N SER A 501 11.81 6.88 2.18
CA SER A 501 13.15 7.37 2.53
C SER A 501 13.19 8.05 3.93
N PRO A 502 14.38 8.25 4.53
CA PRO A 502 14.50 9.02 5.76
C PRO A 502 14.42 10.53 5.48
N TYR A 503 13.65 11.23 6.30
CA TYR A 503 13.44 12.67 6.22
C TYR A 503 13.79 13.31 7.56
N HIS A 504 14.51 14.44 7.49
CA HIS A 504 14.71 15.28 8.67
C HIS A 504 13.36 15.78 9.18
N THR A 505 13.04 15.47 10.43
CA THR A 505 11.77 15.91 11.03
C THR A 505 11.73 17.44 11.13
N SER A 506 12.90 18.08 11.21
CA SER A 506 13.07 19.53 11.40
C SER A 506 12.40 20.41 10.37
N HIS A 507 12.35 19.96 9.12
CA HIS A 507 11.90 20.80 8.01
C HIS A 507 11.14 20.03 6.94
N SER A 508 11.03 18.70 7.03
CA SER A 508 10.22 17.92 6.09
C SER A 508 8.76 17.97 6.48
N THR A 509 7.90 18.04 5.46
CA THR A 509 6.47 18.18 5.64
C THR A 509 5.74 17.08 4.92
N LEU A 510 5.41 16.05 5.69
CA LEU A 510 4.62 14.92 5.25
C LEU A 510 3.31 14.90 6.06
N GLU A 511 2.26 14.36 5.45
CA GLU A 511 0.96 14.23 6.06
C GLU A 511 0.96 13.13 7.14
N VAL A 512 -0.13 13.06 7.90
CA VAL A 512 -0.28 12.09 8.99
C VAL A 512 -1.39 11.11 8.62
N ARG A 513 -1.07 9.83 8.72
CA ARG A 513 -2.03 8.73 8.54
C ARG A 513 -2.24 8.01 9.88
N PRO A 514 -3.36 8.26 10.58
CA PRO A 514 -3.61 7.65 11.87
C PRO A 514 -3.74 6.12 11.81
N VAL A 515 -3.13 5.47 12.79
CA VAL A 515 -3.28 4.03 13.08
C VAL A 515 -3.83 3.86 14.48
N LEU A 516 -4.83 3.00 14.68
CA LEU A 516 -5.54 2.80 15.94
C LEU A 516 -5.98 1.34 16.11
N HIS A 517 -6.47 0.96 17.29
CA HIS A 517 -6.98 -0.39 17.55
C HIS A 517 -8.41 -0.38 18.08
N LEU A 518 -9.26 -1.22 17.49
CA LEU A 518 -10.55 -1.61 18.06
C LEU A 518 -10.35 -2.66 19.17
N LYS A 519 -11.21 -2.61 20.19
CA LYS A 519 -11.30 -3.67 21.20
C LYS A 519 -11.64 -5.03 20.58
N SER A 520 -11.36 -6.11 21.30
CA SER A 520 -11.49 -7.48 20.78
C SER A 520 -12.92 -8.00 20.70
N ASP A 521 -13.87 -7.35 21.38
CA ASP A 521 -15.28 -7.72 21.46
C ASP A 521 -16.18 -6.96 20.48
N ILE A 522 -15.60 -6.08 19.64
CA ILE A 522 -16.34 -5.24 18.71
C ILE A 522 -17.00 -6.08 17.60
N LYS A 523 -18.28 -5.81 17.36
CA LYS A 523 -19.09 -6.47 16.35
C LYS A 523 -19.51 -5.52 15.23
N ILE A 524 -19.82 -6.12 14.08
CA ILE A 524 -20.42 -5.44 12.95
C ILE A 524 -21.88 -5.13 13.28
N LYS A 525 -22.26 -3.86 13.13
CA LYS A 525 -23.65 -3.39 13.19
C LYS A 525 -24.30 -3.39 11.81
N SER A 526 -23.57 -3.01 10.77
CA SER A 526 -24.04 -2.99 9.38
C SER A 526 -22.86 -2.89 8.40
N GLY A 527 -23.13 -3.04 7.11
CA GLY A 527 -22.11 -3.01 6.06
C GLY A 527 -21.50 -4.38 5.80
N ASN A 528 -20.65 -4.48 4.77
CA ASN A 528 -20.04 -5.72 4.29
C ASN A 528 -18.52 -5.58 4.04
N GLY A 529 -17.91 -4.51 4.57
CA GLY A 529 -16.47 -4.31 4.50
C GLY A 529 -15.91 -3.85 3.15
N THR A 530 -16.74 -3.77 2.10
CA THR A 530 -16.33 -3.27 0.78
C THR A 530 -16.10 -1.75 0.79
N PRO A 531 -15.38 -1.17 -0.19
CA PRO A 531 -15.19 0.28 -0.27
C PRO A 531 -16.51 1.08 -0.35
N SER A 532 -17.55 0.51 -0.98
CA SER A 532 -18.87 1.15 -1.14
C SER A 532 -19.77 0.93 0.07
N SER A 533 -19.54 -0.13 0.85
CA SER A 533 -20.29 -0.42 2.07
C SER A 533 -19.39 -0.88 3.24
N PRO A 534 -18.50 -0.01 3.77
CA PRO A 534 -17.69 -0.32 4.95
C PRO A 534 -18.51 -0.74 6.16
N TYR A 535 -17.90 -1.51 7.06
CA TYR A 535 -18.52 -1.90 8.32
C TYR A 535 -18.77 -0.68 9.21
N VAL A 536 -19.97 -0.61 9.78
CA VAL A 536 -20.26 0.22 10.95
C VAL A 536 -20.21 -0.70 12.16
N VAL A 537 -19.57 -0.26 13.24
CA VAL A 537 -19.39 -1.05 14.47
C VAL A 537 -20.35 -0.60 15.59
N GLU A 538 -20.61 -1.50 16.53
CA GLU A 538 -21.48 -1.27 17.71
C GLU A 538 -20.96 -0.19 18.68
#